data_AF-A0A1G6A3H1-F1
#
_entry.id   AF-A0A1G6A3H1-F1
#
_cell.length_a   1.000
_cell.length_b   1.000
_cell.length_c   1.000
_cell.angle_alpha   90.00
_cell.angle_beta   90.00
_cell.angle_gamma   90.00
#
_symmetry.space_group_name_H-M   'P 1'
#
loop_
_entity.id
_entity.type
_entity.pdbx_description
1 polymer ?
#
loop_
_entity_poly.entity_id
_entity_poly.type
_entity_poly.pdbx_seq_one_letter_code
_entity_poly.pdbx_strand_id
1 'polypeptide(L)' 'MTLNSHLVELERRHQALEKQIEDAVNHPASDDLTIAAMKKRKLQLKDEISRLSSERMH' A
#
# COMPACT_ATOMS: atom_id res chain seq x y z
N MET A 1 -20.48 5.26 -11.23
CA MET A 1 -19.25 5.87 -10.68
C MET A 1 -18.32 4.73 -10.35
N THR A 2 -17.19 4.71 -11.04
CA THR A 2 -16.65 3.50 -11.67
C THR A 2 -15.47 2.96 -10.88
N LEU A 3 -15.30 1.63 -10.87
CA LEU A 3 -14.19 0.90 -10.22
C LEU A 3 -12.79 1.54 -10.35
N ASN A 4 -12.55 2.36 -11.38
CA ASN A 4 -11.35 3.19 -11.53
C ASN A 4 -11.08 4.13 -10.34
N SER A 5 -12.10 4.71 -9.71
CA SER A 5 -11.91 5.58 -8.54
C SER A 5 -11.35 4.82 -7.34
N HIS A 6 -11.82 3.59 -7.11
CA HIS A 6 -11.31 2.73 -6.03
C HIS A 6 -9.86 2.30 -6.27
N LEU A 7 -9.52 1.92 -7.49
CA LEU A 7 -8.15 1.52 -7.82
C LEU A 7 -7.16 2.69 -7.66
N VAL A 8 -7.54 3.88 -8.13
CA VAL A 8 -6.74 5.10 -7.95
C VAL A 8 -6.58 5.46 -6.46
N GLU A 9 -7.62 5.27 -5.65
CA GLU A 9 -7.54 5.51 -4.21
C GLU A 9 -6.62 4.50 -3.51
N LEU A 10 -6.70 3.22 -3.88
CA LEU A 10 -5.81 2.18 -3.37
C LEU A 10 -4.36 2.41 -3.76
N GLU A 11 -4.08 2.80 -5.01
CA GLU A 11 -2.73 3.18 -5.45
C GLU A 11 -2.20 4.38 -4.67
N ARG A 12 -3.02 5.41 -4.44
CA ARG A 12 -2.63 6.57 -3.61
C ARG A 12 -2.31 6.15 -2.17
N ARG A 13 -3.14 5.29 -1.56
CA ARG A 13 -2.88 4.74 -0.23
C ARG A 13 -1.59 3.92 -0.20
N HIS A 14 -1.33 3.11 -1.22
CA HIS A 14 -0.10 2.34 -1.35
C HIS A 14 1.12 3.25 -1.43
N GLN A 15 1.10 4.29 -2.28
CA GLN A 15 2.20 5.26 -2.38
C GLN A 15 2.43 6.03 -1.08
N ALA A 16 1.35 6.46 -0.40
CA ALA A 16 1.48 7.15 0.87
C ALA A 16 2.08 6.26 1.97
N LEU A 17 1.73 4.97 1.97
CA LEU A 17 2.28 4.00 2.91
C LEU A 17 3.73 3.66 2.58
N GLU A 18 4.08 3.57 1.30
CA GLU A 18 5.46 3.36 0.85
C GLU A 18 6.40 4.48 1.30
N LYS A 19 5.97 5.75 1.13
CA LYS A 19 6.71 6.91 1.66
C LYS A 19 6.89 6.85 3.17
N GLN A 20 5.83 6.57 3.93
CA GLN A 20 5.91 6.43 5.38
C GLN A 20 6.88 5.31 5.81
N ILE A 21 6.94 4.20 5.07
CA ILE A 21 7.90 3.12 5.32
C ILE A 21 9.32 3.59 5.03
N GLU A 22 9.56 4.29 3.91
CA GLU A 22 10.88 4.83 3.58
C GLU A 22 11.36 5.83 4.63
N ASP A 23 10.51 6.78 5.03
CA ASP A 23 10.81 7.74 6.09
C ASP A 23 11.12 7.03 7.42
N ALA A 24 10.31 6.02 7.79
CA ALA A 24 10.53 5.25 9.00
C ALA A 24 11.83 4.45 8.95
N VAL A 25 12.13 3.76 7.84
CA VAL A 25 13.36 2.98 7.65
C VAL A 25 14.60 3.86 7.66
N ASN A 26 14.51 5.07 7.10
CA ASN A 26 15.59 6.05 7.12
C ASN A 26 15.78 6.69 8.51
N HIS A 27 14.83 6.53 9.43
CA HIS A 27 14.91 7.08 10.77
C HIS A 27 15.40 6.02 11.76
N PRO A 28 16.63 6.12 12.32
CA PRO A 28 17.22 5.09 13.18
C PRO A 28 16.52 4.91 14.54
N ALA A 29 15.59 5.80 14.89
CA ALA A 29 14.74 5.68 16.08
C ALA A 29 13.37 5.04 15.79
N SER A 30 13.10 4.61 14.56
CA SER A 30 11.84 3.93 14.23
C SER A 30 11.85 2.49 14.69
N ASP A 31 10.75 2.09 15.33
CA ASP A 31 10.52 0.69 15.72
C ASP A 31 10.44 -0.23 14.50
N ASP A 32 11.32 -1.24 14.46
CA ASP A 32 11.30 -2.31 13.45
C ASP A 32 9.94 -3.04 13.40
N LEU A 33 9.26 -3.16 14.54
CA LEU A 33 7.90 -3.70 14.64
C LEU A 33 6.88 -2.87 13.83
N THR A 34 6.99 -1.54 13.92
CA THR A 34 6.12 -0.61 13.17
C THR A 34 6.43 -0.69 11.67
N ILE A 35 7.71 -0.74 11.30
CA ILE A 35 8.13 -0.92 9.90
C ILE A 35 7.61 -2.26 9.34
N ALA A 36 7.69 -3.35 10.11
CA ALA A 36 7.18 -4.65 9.71
C ALA A 36 5.66 -4.65 9.53
N ALA A 37 4.92 -4.01 10.44
CA ALA A 37 3.47 -3.86 10.33
C ALA A 37 3.08 -3.03 9.09
N MET A 38 3.80 -1.94 8.82
CA MET A 38 3.57 -1.12 7.62
C MET A 38 3.87 -1.88 6.33
N LYS A 39 4.98 -2.62 6.26
CA LYS A 39 5.31 -3.48 5.10
C LYS A 39 4.24 -4.55 4.86
N LYS A 40 3.69 -5.16 5.91
CA LYS A 40 2.59 -6.12 5.79
C LYS A 40 1.34 -5.46 5.21
N ARG A 41 1.00 -4.26 5.68
CA ARG A 41 -0.15 -3.49 5.18
C ARG A 41 0.04 -3.04 3.73
N LYS A 42 1.28 -2.73 3.32
CA LYS A 42 1.67 -2.45 1.93
C LYS A 42 1.42 -3.67 1.04
N LEU A 43 1.81 -4.86 1.50
CA LEU A 43 1.58 -6.11 0.77
C LEU A 43 0.09 -6.37 0.56
N GLN A 44 -0.72 -6.16 1.60
CA GLN A 44 -2.18 -6.32 1.52
C GLN A 44 -2.82 -5.36 0.51
N LEU A 45 -2.42 -4.08 0.51
CA LEU A 45 -2.90 -3.11 -0.49
C LEU A 45 -2.51 -3.52 -1.91
N LYS A 46 -1.29 -4.03 -2.10
CA LYS A 46 -0.83 -4.53 -3.41
C LYS A 46 -1.67 -5.73 -3.86
N ASP A 47 -1.95 -6.69 -2.98
CA ASP A 47 -2.80 -7.84 -3.29
C ASP A 47 -4.23 -7.40 -3.65
N GLU A 48 -4.78 -6.42 -2.94
CA GLU A 48 -6.10 -5.86 -3.20
C GLU A 48 -6.16 -5.15 -4.57
N ILE A 49 -5.12 -4.36 -4.91
CA ILE A 49 -4.97 -3.74 -6.23
C ILE A 49 -4.85 -4.82 -7.32
N SER A 50 -4.01 -5.83 -7.12
CA SER A 50 -3.86 -6.93 -8.08
C SER A 50 -5.17 -7.70 -8.28
N ARG A 51 -5.93 -7.94 -7.21
CA ARG A 51 -7.23 -8.60 -7.28
C ARG A 51 -8.24 -7.77 -8.05
N LEU A 52 -8.38 -6.49 -7.73
CA LEU A 52 -9.28 -5.57 -8.45
C LEU A 52 -8.86 -5.38 -9.91
N SER A 53 -7.56 -5.33 -10.18
CA SER A 53 -7.04 -5.23 -11.54
C SER A 53 -7.31 -6.51 -12.35
N SER A 54 -7.22 -7.68 -11.72
CA SER A 54 -7.56 -8.96 -12.34
C SER A 54 -9.07 -9.07 -12.60
N GLU A 55 -9.90 -8.58 -11.69
CA GLU A 55 -11.36 -8.56 -11.84
C GLU A 55 -11.80 -7.63 -12.98
N ARG A 56 -11.04 -6.56 -13.27
CA ARG A 56 -11.27 -5.68 -14.43
C ARG A 56 -10.97 -6.35 -15.78
N MET A 57 -10.19 -7.43 -15.79
CA MET A 57 -9.73 -8.08 -17.02
C MET A 57 -10.62 -9.26 -17.45
N HIS A 58 -11.62 -9.62 -16.62
CA HIS A 58 -12.66 -10.61 -16.91
C HIS A 58 -13.96 -9.94 -17.37
#